data_AF-A0A2M7Z1Z3-F1
#
_entry.id   AF-A0A2M7Z1Z3-F1
#
_cell.length_a   1.000
_cell.length_b   1.000
_cell.length_c   1.000
_cell.angle_alpha   90.00
_cell.angle_beta   90.00
_cell.angle_gamma   90.00
#
_symmetry.space_group_name_H-M   'P 1'
#
loop_
_entity.id
_entity.type
_entity.pdbx_description
1 polymer ?
#
loop_
_entity_poly.entity_id
_entity_poly.type
_entity_poly.pdbx_seq_one_letter_code
_entity_poly.pdbx_strand_id
1 'polypeptide(L)' 'MQAFTTLIGTVAPLNRGNVDTDQIIPKQYLKTIHRTGLKEGLFADWRRRADGSQDPEFFVNQLRYQQ' A
#
# COMPACT_ATOMS: atom_id res chain seq x y z
N MET A 1 14.21 -7.84 -15.55
CA MET A 1 12.76 -7.62 -15.76
C MET A 1 12.18 -8.90 -16.34
N GLN A 2 10.96 -9.25 -15.94
CA GLN A 2 10.19 -10.33 -16.57
C GLN A 2 9.27 -9.73 -17.63
N ALA A 3 9.05 -10.44 -18.73
CA ALA A 3 8.10 -10.02 -19.75
C ALA A 3 6.69 -10.03 -19.14
N PHE A 4 5.97 -8.91 -19.26
CA PHE A 4 4.57 -8.82 -18.85
C PHE A 4 3.69 -9.23 -20.03
N THR A 5 3.03 -10.38 -19.95
CA THR A 5 2.19 -10.92 -21.03
C THR A 5 0.71 -10.85 -20.64
N THR A 6 0.31 -11.58 -19.61
CA THR A 6 -1.07 -11.62 -19.13
C THR A 6 -1.05 -11.77 -17.61
N LEU A 7 -1.83 -10.93 -16.94
CA LEU A 7 -2.07 -11.00 -15.49
C LEU A 7 -3.58 -11.09 -15.27
N ILE A 8 -4.01 -12.17 -14.61
CA ILE A 8 -5.38 -12.32 -14.11
C ILE A 8 -5.29 -12.21 -12.59
N GLY A 9 -6.02 -11.27 -12.00
CA GLY A 9 -5.95 -11.04 -10.56
C GLY A 9 -7.12 -10.20 -10.04
N THR A 10 -7.27 -10.20 -8.72
CA THR A 10 -8.27 -9.41 -8.01
C THR A 10 -7.94 -7.92 -8.09
N VAL A 11 -8.93 -7.10 -8.44
CA VAL A 11 -8.79 -5.64 -8.47
C VAL A 11 -9.17 -5.06 -7.12
N ALA A 12 -8.31 -4.20 -6.55
CA ALA A 12 -8.60 -3.45 -5.35
C ALA A 12 -8.93 -1.98 -5.70
N PRO A 13 -10.16 -1.49 -5.44
CA PRO A 13 -10.55 -0.14 -5.80
C PRO A 13 -9.99 0.88 -4.80
N LEU A 14 -9.44 1.99 -5.32
CA LEU A 14 -9.02 3.16 -4.56
C LEU A 14 -9.77 4.39 -5.06
N ASN A 15 -10.86 4.76 -4.36
CA ASN A 15 -11.68 5.91 -4.72
C ASN A 15 -11.11 7.21 -4.15
N ARG A 16 -9.93 7.63 -4.64
CA ARG A 16 -9.27 8.88 -4.27
C ARG A 16 -8.63 9.53 -5.50
N GLY A 17 -8.89 10.80 -5.72
CA GLY A 17 -8.19 11.61 -6.71
C GLY A 17 -6.88 12.17 -6.15
N ASN A 18 -5.97 12.59 -7.04
CA ASN A 18 -4.73 13.30 -6.68
C ASN A 18 -3.86 12.55 -5.66
N VAL A 19 -3.69 11.24 -5.86
CA VAL A 19 -2.82 10.41 -5.01
C VAL A 19 -1.36 10.81 -5.23
N ASP A 20 -0.72 11.41 -4.21
CA ASP A 20 0.66 11.90 -4.28
C ASP A 20 1.70 10.87 -3.76
N THR A 21 2.98 11.22 -3.85
CA THR A 21 4.09 10.32 -3.49
C THR A 21 4.15 10.00 -2.00
N ASP A 22 3.87 10.97 -1.12
CA ASP A 22 3.88 10.74 0.33
C ASP A 22 2.67 9.89 0.74
N GLN A 23 1.54 10.01 0.04
CA GLN A 23 0.37 9.15 0.24
C GLN A 23 0.63 7.69 -0.18
N ILE A 24 1.37 7.47 -1.28
CA ILE A 24 1.78 6.12 -1.71
C ILE A 24 2.74 5.52 -0.69
N ILE A 25 3.78 6.27 -0.31
CA ILE A 25 4.76 5.87 0.69
C ILE A 25 5.36 7.09 1.39
N PRO A 26 5.11 7.27 2.70
CA PRO A 26 5.65 8.40 3.43
C PRO A 26 7.18 8.37 3.50
N LYS A 27 7.81 9.54 3.37
CA LYS A 27 9.29 9.70 3.37
C LYS A 27 10.04 9.02 4.52
N GLN A 28 9.43 8.81 5.69
CA GLN A 28 10.08 8.13 6.81
C GLN A 28 10.47 6.68 6.49
N TYR A 29 9.75 6.01 5.57
CA TYR A 29 10.06 4.67 5.11
C TYR A 29 11.21 4.61 4.09
N LEU A 30 11.61 5.77 3.55
CA LEU A 30 12.64 5.88 2.50
C LEU A 30 14.04 6.15 3.04
N LYS A 31 14.21 6.19 4.38
CA LYS A 31 15.52 6.37 5.04
C LYS A 31 16.37 5.10 5.07
N THR A 32 15.87 3.99 4.52
CA THR A 32 16.57 2.71 4.47
C THR A 32 17.55 2.64 3.30
N ILE A 33 18.69 1.99 3.51
CA ILE A 33 19.62 1.60 2.42
C ILE A 33 19.24 0.25 1.80
N HIS A 34 18.33 -0.48 2.44
CA HIS A 34 17.89 -1.80 1.98
C HIS A 34 16.84 -1.65 0.90
N ARG A 35 16.88 -2.55 -0.09
CA ARG A 35 15.89 -2.63 -1.18
C ARG A 35 14.62 -3.39 -0.78
N THR A 36 14.56 -3.90 0.44
CA THR A 36 13.47 -4.71 1.01
C THR A 36 12.75 -3.94 2.12
N GLY A 37 11.57 -4.42 2.54
CA GLY A 37 10.82 -3.85 3.68
C GLY A 37 9.91 -2.66 3.34
N LEU A 38 10.05 -2.05 2.16
CA LEU A 38 9.25 -0.88 1.75
C LEU A 38 7.73 -1.13 1.71
N LYS A 39 7.29 -2.39 1.64
CA LYS A 39 5.87 -2.77 1.70
C LYS A 39 5.14 -2.27 2.95
N GLU A 40 5.87 -2.05 4.06
CA GLU A 40 5.30 -1.54 5.31
C GLU A 40 4.89 -0.05 5.22
N GLY A 41 5.52 0.67 4.29
CA GLY A 41 5.23 2.07 3.98
C GLY A 41 4.08 2.26 2.99
N LEU A 42 3.65 1.21 2.28
CA LEU A 42 2.59 1.32 1.28
C LEU A 42 1.28 1.80 1.93
N PHE A 43 0.81 2.98 1.53
CA PHE A 43 -0.38 3.66 2.07
C PHE A 43 -0.38 3.75 3.59
N ALA A 44 0.80 3.86 4.20
CA ALA A 44 1.03 3.79 5.65
C ALA A 44 0.07 4.68 6.48
N ASP A 45 -0.19 5.89 6.00
CA ASP A 45 -1.01 6.89 6.69
C ASP A 45 -2.51 6.67 6.46
N TRP A 46 -2.90 5.90 5.45
CA TRP A 46 -4.31 5.58 5.16
C TRP A 46 -4.74 4.23 5.72
N ARG A 47 -3.84 3.25 5.77
CA ARG A 47 -4.12 1.90 6.25
C ARG A 47 -4.03 1.75 7.76
N ARG A 48 -3.66 2.79 8.51
CA ARG A 48 -3.55 2.77 9.97
C ARG A 48 -4.37 3.87 10.59
N ARG A 49 -4.92 3.58 11.76
CA ARG A 49 -5.57 4.55 12.63
C ARG A 49 -4.53 5.32 13.45
N ALA A 50 -4.98 6.39 14.11
CA ALA A 50 -4.13 7.23 14.97
C ALA A 50 -3.51 6.45 16.16
N ASP A 51 -4.16 5.38 16.61
CA ASP A 51 -3.65 4.48 17.66
C ASP A 51 -2.64 3.44 17.15
N GLY A 52 -2.32 3.46 15.84
CA GLY A 52 -1.42 2.52 15.19
C GLY A 52 -2.06 1.21 14.75
N SER A 53 -3.33 0.96 15.08
CA SER A 53 -4.07 -0.23 14.61
C SER A 53 -4.36 -0.15 13.10
N GLN A 54 -4.58 -1.31 12.46
CA GLN A 54 -5.01 -1.34 11.06
C GLN A 54 -6.42 -0.78 10.90
N ASP A 55 -6.63 0.04 9.88
CA ASP A 55 -7.97 0.49 9.49
C ASP A 55 -8.66 -0.58 8.62
N PRO A 56 -9.66 -1.33 9.14
CA PRO A 56 -10.35 -2.38 8.39
C PRO A 56 -11.15 -1.85 7.20
N GLU A 57 -11.46 -0.54 7.16
CA GLU A 57 -12.17 0.08 6.05
C GLU A 57 -11.24 0.29 4.85
N PHE A 58 -9.93 0.37 5.07
CA PHE A 58 -8.96 0.53 3.99
C PHE A 58 -8.76 -0.78 3.23
N PHE A 59 -8.83 -0.74 1.90
CA PHE A 59 -8.88 -1.96 1.07
C PHE A 59 -7.72 -2.92 1.36
N VAL A 60 -6.50 -2.44 1.58
CA VAL A 60 -5.33 -3.31 1.85
C VAL A 60 -5.50 -4.18 3.10
N ASN A 61 -6.31 -3.74 4.07
CA ASN A 61 -6.52 -4.45 5.32
C ASN A 61 -7.74 -5.39 5.29
N GLN A 62 -8.53 -5.36 4.23
CA GLN A 62 -9.71 -6.24 4.11
C GLN A 62 -9.28 -7.63 3.65
N LEU A 63 -9.78 -8.66 4.33
CA LEU A 63 -9.41 -10.07 4.10
C LEU A 63 -9.52 -10.49 2.62
N ARG A 64 -10.52 -9.98 1.89
CA ARG A 64 -10.74 -10.27 0.46
C ARG A 64 -9.58 -9.86 -0.46
N TYR A 65 -8.68 -8.99 0.00
CA TYR A 65 -7.54 -8.49 -0.76
C TYR A 65 -6.18 -8.97 -0.20
N GLN A 66 -6.15 -9.84 0.81
CA GLN A 66 -4.92 -10.34 1.46
C GLN A 66 -4.46 -11.71 0.92
N GLN A 67 -4.47 -11.88 -0.41
CA GLN A 67 -4.02 -13.12 -1.05
C GLN A 67 -2.50 -13.33 -0.94
#